data_AF-A0A940AXV0-F1
#
_entry.id   AF-A0A940AXV0-F1
#
_cell.length_a   1.000
_cell.length_b   1.000
_cell.length_c   1.000
_cell.angle_alpha   90.00
_cell.angle_beta   90.00
_cell.angle_gamma   90.00
#
_symmetry.space_group_name_H-M   'P 1'
#
loop_
_entity.id
_entity.type
_entity.pdbx_description
1 polymer ?
#
loop_
_entity_poly.entity_id
_entity_poly.type
_entity_poly.pdbx_seq_one_letter_code
_entity_poly.pdbx_strand_id
1 'polypeptide(L)'
;MKIEKFVFAAFMLMASIPAFAQEENGFKKFNVREDFTENGFQWFHDAELLAAGDKEKSNAMTIGWGGIGTLWGRTALTVYVAEKRYTKEFMDKAEYFTVMAFDVKDSKVLNYMGTKSGRDGDKAQALGLHTAYTANGTPYYTEATMVIECKIMYAAPFDPQYFKSDAPKNMYANFPAGIHSMYIGEVVNAWKK
;
A
#
# COMPACT_ATOMS: atom_id res chain seq x y z
N MET A 1 33.33 -22.91 55.80
CA MET A 1 32.32 -23.26 54.78
C MET A 1 31.43 -22.04 54.59
N LYS A 2 31.70 -21.24 53.55
CA LYS A 2 31.07 -19.93 53.33
C LYS A 2 29.78 -20.10 52.53
N ILE A 3 28.72 -19.49 53.03
CA ILE A 3 27.40 -19.38 52.39
C ILE A 3 27.46 -18.14 51.50
N GLU A 4 27.48 -18.31 50.19
CA GLU A 4 27.37 -17.19 49.25
C GLU A 4 25.90 -16.88 48.97
N LYS A 5 25.54 -15.61 49.22
CA LYS A 5 24.22 -15.03 49.00
C LYS A 5 24.00 -14.85 47.49
N PHE A 6 23.01 -15.53 46.94
CA PHE A 6 22.45 -15.20 45.63
C PHE A 6 21.71 -13.86 45.71
N VAL A 7 22.25 -12.84 45.05
CA VAL A 7 21.51 -11.60 44.74
C VAL A 7 20.89 -11.78 43.37
N PHE A 8 19.57 -11.93 43.34
CA PHE A 8 18.77 -11.92 42.11
C PHE A 8 18.67 -10.47 41.62
N ALA A 9 19.48 -10.09 40.64
CA ALA A 9 19.29 -8.84 39.91
C ALA A 9 18.30 -9.11 38.76
N ALA A 10 17.01 -8.84 39.00
CA ALA A 10 16.01 -8.83 37.95
C ALA A 10 16.21 -7.58 37.08
N PHE A 11 16.92 -7.73 35.97
CA PHE A 11 16.95 -6.74 34.90
C PHE A 11 15.60 -6.80 34.17
N MET A 12 14.66 -5.90 34.51
CA MET A 12 13.55 -5.57 33.62
C MET A 12 14.12 -4.81 32.42
N LEU A 13 14.35 -5.52 31.31
CA LEU A 13 14.41 -4.85 30.00
C LEU A 13 12.99 -4.37 29.68
N MET A 14 12.71 -3.10 29.93
CA MET A 14 11.66 -2.43 29.17
C MET A 14 12.21 -2.22 27.76
N ALA A 15 11.92 -3.16 26.87
CA ALA A 15 11.96 -2.85 25.45
C ALA A 15 10.84 -1.84 25.21
N SER A 16 11.19 -0.55 25.15
CA SER A 16 10.30 0.45 24.60
C SER A 16 10.04 0.07 23.15
N ILE A 17 8.88 -0.54 22.90
CA ILE A 17 8.35 -0.72 21.56
C ILE A 17 8.35 0.70 20.96
N PRO A 18 9.10 0.99 19.89
CA PRO A 18 9.07 2.33 19.33
C PRO A 18 7.62 2.57 18.92
N ALA A 19 7.01 3.61 19.47
CA ALA A 19 5.71 4.09 19.01
C ALA A 19 5.81 4.19 17.49
N PHE A 20 5.00 3.42 16.78
CA PHE A 20 5.03 3.42 15.32
C PHE A 20 4.61 4.83 14.87
N ALA A 21 5.38 5.48 13.98
CA ALA A 21 5.17 6.86 13.50
C ALA A 21 3.72 7.13 12.98
N GLN A 22 2.96 6.08 12.71
CA GLN A 22 1.55 6.12 12.33
C GLN A 22 0.61 6.49 13.49
N GLU A 23 0.92 6.07 14.72
CA GLU A 23 0.11 6.40 15.91
C GLU A 23 0.10 7.90 16.21
N GLU A 24 1.23 8.57 15.95
CA GLU A 24 1.36 10.03 16.05
C GLU A 24 0.49 10.78 15.03
N ASN A 25 0.06 10.11 13.96
CA ASN A 25 -0.82 10.64 12.92
C ASN A 25 -2.30 10.23 13.12
N GLY A 26 -2.65 9.75 14.32
CA GLY A 26 -4.01 9.37 14.69
C GLY A 26 -4.46 8.00 14.18
N PHE A 27 -3.56 7.23 13.57
CA PHE A 27 -3.87 5.88 13.09
C PHE A 27 -3.72 4.84 14.21
N LYS A 28 -4.60 3.84 14.22
CA LYS A 28 -4.53 2.67 15.10
C LYS A 28 -4.27 1.42 14.28
N LYS A 29 -3.27 0.64 14.68
CA LYS A 29 -2.96 -0.64 14.04
C LYS A 29 -4.13 -1.61 14.26
N PHE A 30 -4.49 -2.40 13.25
CA PHE A 30 -5.51 -3.44 13.38
C PHE A 30 -5.09 -4.73 12.66
N ASN A 31 -5.72 -5.85 13.00
CA ASN A 31 -5.44 -7.12 12.37
C ASN A 31 -6.34 -7.27 11.13
N VAL A 32 -5.78 -7.20 9.93
CA VAL A 32 -6.56 -7.29 8.68
C VAL A 32 -7.31 -8.62 8.56
N ARG A 33 -6.78 -9.71 9.10
CA ARG A 33 -7.44 -11.01 8.98
C ARG A 33 -8.71 -11.11 9.85
N GLU A 34 -8.73 -10.37 10.95
CA GLU A 34 -9.80 -10.46 11.96
C GLU A 34 -10.75 -9.27 11.89
N ASP A 35 -10.24 -8.06 11.61
CA ASP A 35 -10.97 -6.80 11.76
C ASP A 35 -11.21 -6.05 10.44
N PHE A 36 -10.81 -6.61 9.28
CA PHE A 36 -11.08 -5.99 7.99
C PHE A 36 -12.52 -6.27 7.54
N THR A 37 -13.35 -5.24 7.57
CA THR A 37 -14.79 -5.33 7.31
C THR A 37 -15.21 -4.85 5.93
N GLU A 38 -14.28 -4.31 5.12
CA GLU A 38 -14.60 -3.81 3.80
C GLU A 38 -14.91 -4.95 2.82
N ASN A 39 -15.92 -4.76 1.97
CA ASN A 39 -16.28 -5.72 0.96
C ASN A 39 -15.28 -5.65 -0.20
N GLY A 40 -14.52 -6.73 -0.44
CA GLY A 40 -13.52 -6.78 -1.51
C GLY A 40 -14.05 -6.58 -2.94
N PHE A 41 -15.35 -6.77 -3.17
CA PHE A 41 -16.00 -6.46 -4.46
C PHE A 41 -16.35 -4.98 -4.62
N GLN A 42 -16.44 -4.23 -3.52
CA GLN A 42 -16.76 -2.80 -3.52
C GLN A 42 -15.53 -1.93 -3.30
N TRP A 43 -14.58 -2.37 -2.47
CA TRP A 43 -13.45 -1.56 -2.03
C TRP A 43 -12.71 -0.95 -3.23
N PHE A 44 -12.19 -1.79 -4.14
CA PHE A 44 -11.50 -1.32 -5.34
C PHE A 44 -12.40 -0.58 -6.35
N HIS A 45 -13.72 -0.70 -6.25
CA HIS A 45 -14.64 0.11 -7.04
C HIS A 45 -14.71 1.55 -6.54
N ASP A 46 -14.59 1.78 -5.23
CA ASP A 46 -14.58 3.11 -4.61
C ASP A 46 -13.26 3.86 -4.83
N ALA A 47 -12.25 3.16 -5.35
CA ALA A 47 -10.93 3.63 -5.73
C ALA A 47 -10.03 4.05 -4.56
N GLU A 48 -8.84 3.48 -4.52
CA GLU A 48 -7.82 3.74 -3.51
C GLU A 48 -6.61 4.40 -4.12
N LEU A 49 -5.72 4.91 -3.27
CA LEU A 49 -4.38 5.31 -3.70
C LEU A 49 -3.36 4.21 -3.43
N LEU A 50 -2.65 3.81 -4.48
CA LEU A 50 -1.41 3.06 -4.39
C LEU A 50 -0.24 4.03 -4.30
N ALA A 51 0.65 3.87 -3.31
CA ALA A 51 1.91 4.60 -3.24
C ALA A 51 3.11 3.68 -3.06
N ALA A 52 4.22 4.07 -3.68
CA ALA A 52 5.51 3.37 -3.60
C ALA A 52 6.68 4.34 -3.77
N GLY A 53 7.87 3.88 -3.40
CA GLY A 53 9.11 4.65 -3.35
C GLY A 53 9.63 4.75 -1.93
N ASP A 54 10.44 5.77 -1.68
CA ASP A 54 11.13 5.99 -0.41
C ASP A 54 11.16 7.49 -0.04
N LYS A 55 11.97 7.84 0.96
CA LYS A 55 12.13 9.21 1.46
C LYS A 55 12.81 10.16 0.47
N GLU A 56 13.59 9.65 -0.48
CA GLU A 56 14.21 10.47 -1.52
C GLU A 56 13.21 10.77 -2.64
N LYS A 57 12.46 9.74 -3.05
CA LYS A 57 11.46 9.89 -4.10
C LYS A 57 10.33 8.88 -3.97
N SER A 58 9.11 9.38 -4.02
CA SER A 58 7.89 8.58 -4.00
C SER A 58 6.85 9.10 -5.00
N ASN A 59 5.88 8.26 -5.32
CA ASN A 59 4.71 8.68 -6.09
C ASN A 59 3.49 7.83 -5.70
N ALA A 60 2.31 8.44 -5.81
CA ALA A 60 1.03 7.74 -5.66
C ALA A 60 0.21 7.77 -6.95
N MET A 61 -0.76 6.86 -7.08
CA MET A 61 -1.77 6.90 -8.13
C MET A 61 -3.07 6.29 -7.64
N THR A 62 -4.18 6.71 -8.23
CA THR A 62 -5.47 6.07 -8.03
C THR A 62 -5.51 4.73 -8.74
N ILE A 63 -5.93 3.69 -8.03
CA ILE A 63 -6.17 2.35 -8.54
C ILE A 63 -7.66 2.02 -8.41
N GLY A 64 -8.21 1.38 -9.44
CA GLY A 64 -9.57 0.82 -9.41
C GLY A 64 -9.60 -0.68 -9.68
N TRP A 65 -8.43 -1.29 -9.90
CA TRP A 65 -8.28 -2.73 -10.04
C TRP A 65 -7.40 -3.23 -8.91
N GLY A 66 -7.90 -4.22 -8.19
CA GLY A 66 -7.16 -4.91 -7.16
C GLY A 66 -7.88 -6.16 -6.70
N GLY A 67 -7.27 -6.84 -5.74
CA GLY A 67 -7.89 -7.96 -5.06
C GLY A 67 -7.33 -8.13 -3.67
N ILE A 68 -8.18 -8.52 -2.72
CA ILE A 68 -7.80 -8.89 -1.36
C ILE A 68 -8.17 -10.35 -1.13
N GLY A 69 -7.39 -11.06 -0.32
CA GLY A 69 -7.70 -12.45 0.02
C GLY A 69 -6.55 -13.18 0.66
N THR A 70 -6.43 -14.47 0.34
CA THR A 70 -5.33 -15.33 0.81
C THR A 70 -4.63 -15.99 -0.38
N LEU A 71 -3.31 -15.83 -0.46
CA LEU A 71 -2.47 -16.50 -1.46
C LEU A 71 -1.18 -17.00 -0.78
N TRP A 72 -0.73 -18.21 -1.14
CA TRP A 72 0.44 -18.86 -0.51
C TRP A 72 0.37 -18.94 1.02
N GLY A 73 -0.84 -19.03 1.57
CA GLY A 73 -1.08 -19.03 3.01
C GLY A 73 -0.88 -17.67 3.70
N ARG A 74 -0.71 -16.58 2.93
CA ARG A 74 -0.56 -15.20 3.42
C ARG A 74 -1.82 -14.39 3.14
N THR A 75 -2.15 -13.47 4.04
CA THR A 75 -3.12 -12.41 3.76
C THR A 75 -2.52 -11.53 2.67
N ALA A 76 -3.15 -11.51 1.49
CA ALA A 76 -2.58 -10.93 0.29
C ALA A 76 -3.46 -9.80 -0.25
N LEU A 77 -2.78 -8.76 -0.75
CA LEU A 77 -3.37 -7.68 -1.52
C LEU A 77 -2.65 -7.61 -2.87
N THR A 78 -3.43 -7.68 -3.96
CA THR A 78 -2.93 -7.57 -5.33
C THR A 78 -3.35 -6.24 -5.92
N VAL A 79 -2.39 -5.51 -6.51
CA VAL A 79 -2.64 -4.29 -7.28
C VAL A 79 -2.14 -4.44 -8.71
N TYR A 80 -2.67 -3.64 -9.62
CA TYR A 80 -2.30 -3.68 -11.04
C TYR A 80 -1.85 -2.30 -11.51
N VAL A 81 -0.66 -2.23 -12.12
CA VAL A 81 -0.09 -0.96 -12.60
C VAL A 81 0.26 -1.08 -14.07
N ALA A 82 -0.36 -0.23 -14.89
CA ALA A 82 -0.10 -0.15 -16.32
C ALA A 82 1.29 0.41 -16.60
N GLU A 83 1.94 -0.13 -17.65
CA GLU A 83 3.33 0.17 -18.01
C GLU A 83 3.68 1.66 -18.07
N LYS A 84 2.80 2.50 -18.63
CA LYS A 84 3.08 3.94 -18.77
C LYS A 84 2.79 4.77 -17.52
N ARG A 85 2.23 4.18 -16.45
CA ARG A 85 1.96 4.91 -15.20
C ARG A 85 3.29 5.22 -14.52
N TYR A 86 3.48 6.46 -14.09
CA TYR A 86 4.74 6.84 -13.44
C TYR A 86 5.05 6.01 -12.18
N THR A 87 4.02 5.64 -11.41
CA THR A 87 4.16 4.76 -10.24
C THR A 87 4.80 3.39 -10.56
N LYS A 88 4.75 2.93 -11.83
CA LYS A 88 5.41 1.70 -12.29
C LYS A 88 6.91 1.68 -11.97
N GLU A 89 7.60 2.81 -12.18
CA GLU A 89 9.04 2.92 -11.93
C GLU A 89 9.43 2.72 -10.47
N PHE A 90 8.50 3.04 -9.56
CA PHE A 90 8.68 2.88 -8.12
C PHE A 90 8.31 1.46 -7.70
N MET A 91 7.18 0.93 -8.19
CA MET A 91 6.74 -0.43 -7.91
C MET A 91 7.75 -1.49 -8.35
N ASP A 92 8.42 -1.29 -9.48
CA ASP A 92 9.44 -2.23 -9.98
C ASP A 92 10.69 -2.32 -9.11
N LYS A 93 10.96 -1.29 -8.29
CA LYS A 93 12.16 -1.19 -7.45
C LYS A 93 11.87 -1.37 -5.97
N ALA A 94 10.62 -1.17 -5.57
CA ALA A 94 10.23 -1.18 -4.18
C ALA A 94 10.20 -2.59 -3.59
N GLU A 95 10.54 -2.72 -2.30
CA GLU A 95 10.26 -3.93 -1.52
C GLU A 95 8.83 -3.90 -0.95
N TYR A 96 8.32 -2.69 -0.67
CA TYR A 96 7.02 -2.46 -0.05
C TYR A 96 6.20 -1.42 -0.82
N PHE A 97 4.88 -1.50 -0.71
CA PHE A 97 3.95 -0.48 -1.17
C PHE A 97 2.83 -0.27 -0.17
N THR A 98 2.13 0.86 -0.25
CA THR A 98 0.92 1.11 0.52
C THR A 98 -0.30 1.24 -0.38
N VAL A 99 -1.44 0.76 0.12
CA VAL A 99 -2.77 1.07 -0.41
C VAL A 99 -3.53 1.86 0.65
N MET A 100 -4.13 2.97 0.23
CA MET A 100 -4.73 3.95 1.12
C MET A 100 -6.16 4.24 0.74
N ALA A 101 -7.07 4.13 1.71
CA ALA A 101 -8.44 4.59 1.57
C ALA A 101 -8.56 6.04 2.02
N PHE A 102 -9.48 6.76 1.37
CA PHE A 102 -9.86 8.14 1.68
C PHE A 102 -11.36 8.19 1.95
N ASP A 103 -11.85 9.26 2.61
CA ASP A 103 -13.29 9.48 2.71
C ASP A 103 -13.87 9.61 1.29
N VAL A 104 -15.00 8.95 1.03
CA VAL A 104 -15.72 8.98 -0.26
C VAL A 104 -16.03 10.41 -0.72
N LYS A 105 -16.14 11.36 0.22
CA LYS A 105 -16.29 12.80 -0.09
C LYS A 105 -15.06 13.40 -0.78
N ASP A 106 -13.91 12.72 -0.75
CA ASP A 106 -12.65 13.15 -1.32
C ASP A 106 -12.41 12.65 -2.75
N SER A 107 -13.48 12.61 -3.54
CA SER A 107 -13.43 12.36 -4.99
C SER A 107 -12.42 13.26 -5.73
N LYS A 108 -12.08 14.44 -5.17
CA LYS A 108 -11.07 15.35 -5.73
C LYS A 108 -9.66 14.78 -5.66
N VAL A 109 -9.26 14.25 -4.50
CA VAL A 109 -7.94 13.61 -4.34
C VAL A 109 -7.82 12.41 -5.28
N LEU A 110 -8.80 11.51 -5.28
CA LEU A 110 -8.79 10.32 -6.12
C LEU A 110 -8.79 10.66 -7.62
N ASN A 111 -9.58 11.64 -8.05
CA ASN A 111 -9.57 12.05 -9.46
C ASN A 111 -8.24 12.68 -9.87
N TYR A 112 -7.70 13.60 -9.06
CA TYR A 112 -6.45 14.27 -9.37
C TYR A 112 -5.27 13.29 -9.41
N MET A 113 -5.18 12.40 -8.42
CA MET A 113 -4.13 11.38 -8.34
C MET A 113 -4.18 10.36 -9.49
N GLY A 114 -5.36 10.14 -10.09
CA GLY A 114 -5.54 9.27 -11.24
C GLY A 114 -5.28 9.92 -12.60
N THR A 115 -5.45 11.24 -12.71
CA THR A 115 -5.40 12.00 -13.98
C THR A 115 -4.11 12.79 -14.19
N LYS A 116 -3.44 13.22 -13.12
CA LYS A 116 -2.16 13.92 -13.19
C LYS A 116 -0.98 12.97 -13.01
N SER A 117 0.09 13.22 -13.75
CA SER A 117 1.33 12.47 -13.66
C SER A 117 2.26 13.11 -12.64
N GLY A 118 2.88 12.30 -11.77
CA GLY A 118 3.94 12.77 -10.87
C GLY A 118 5.26 13.08 -11.58
N ARG A 119 5.34 12.86 -12.90
CA ARG A 119 6.49 13.32 -13.72
C ARG A 119 6.51 14.85 -13.83
N ASP A 120 5.35 15.49 -13.74
CA ASP A 120 5.16 16.91 -14.02
C ASP A 120 5.12 17.77 -12.74
N GLY A 121 5.28 17.14 -11.56
CA GLY A 121 5.29 17.84 -10.27
C GLY A 121 4.87 16.95 -9.10
N ASP A 122 4.93 17.52 -7.90
CA ASP A 122 4.47 16.87 -6.67
C ASP A 122 2.94 16.94 -6.57
N LYS A 123 2.29 15.78 -6.77
CA LYS A 123 0.83 15.67 -6.71
C LYS A 123 0.28 15.79 -5.29
N ALA A 124 1.04 15.33 -4.29
CA ALA A 124 0.62 15.41 -2.89
C ALA A 124 0.58 16.88 -2.47
N GLN A 125 1.63 17.63 -2.79
CA GLN A 125 1.69 19.07 -2.54
C GLN A 125 0.53 19.83 -3.20
N ALA A 126 0.21 19.53 -4.46
CA ALA A 126 -0.88 20.18 -5.18
C ALA A 126 -2.27 19.98 -4.55
N LEU A 127 -2.42 18.93 -3.74
CA LEU A 127 -3.65 18.58 -3.03
C LEU A 127 -3.61 18.94 -1.53
N GLY A 128 -2.47 19.46 -1.04
CA GLY A 128 -2.26 19.70 0.39
C GLY A 128 -2.14 18.43 1.23
N LEU A 129 -1.79 17.30 0.61
CA LEU A 129 -1.54 16.03 1.30
C LEU A 129 -0.14 16.01 1.89
N HIS A 130 0.00 15.45 3.09
CA HIS A 130 1.28 15.34 3.78
C HIS A 130 1.82 13.91 3.68
N THR A 131 3.01 13.78 3.10
CA THR A 131 3.69 12.49 2.99
C THR A 131 4.38 12.16 4.30
N ALA A 132 4.07 10.98 4.85
CA ALA A 132 4.79 10.34 5.94
C ALA A 132 5.28 8.97 5.49
N TYR A 133 6.08 8.32 6.34
CA TYR A 133 6.73 7.06 6.00
C TYR A 133 6.56 6.04 7.13
N THR A 134 6.30 4.80 6.76
CA THR A 134 6.25 3.70 7.73
C THR A 134 7.65 3.42 8.30
N ALA A 135 7.72 2.54 9.29
CA ALA A 135 9.00 2.04 9.80
C ALA A 135 9.86 1.35 8.72
N ASN A 136 9.23 0.79 7.67
CA ASN A 136 9.92 0.22 6.51
C ASN A 136 10.29 1.26 5.45
N GLY A 137 10.00 2.55 5.68
CA GLY A 137 10.28 3.63 4.73
C GLY A 137 9.25 3.75 3.59
N THR A 138 8.11 3.08 3.69
CA THR A 138 7.08 3.10 2.64
C THR A 138 6.23 4.36 2.73
N PRO A 139 6.00 5.11 1.64
CA PRO A 139 5.23 6.36 1.68
C PRO A 139 3.76 6.11 1.98
N TYR A 140 3.14 7.01 2.73
CA TYR A 140 1.69 7.14 2.87
C TYR A 140 1.29 8.60 3.10
N TYR A 141 0.01 8.93 2.93
CA TYR A 141 -0.52 10.26 3.20
C TYR A 141 -1.26 10.30 4.53
N THR A 142 -0.94 11.30 5.35
CA THR A 142 -1.51 11.40 6.71
C THR A 142 -3.01 11.65 6.69
N GLU A 143 -3.59 12.12 5.60
CA GLU A 143 -5.01 12.39 5.39
C GLU A 143 -5.84 11.12 5.13
N ALA A 144 -5.20 10.00 4.80
CA ALA A 144 -5.90 8.73 4.59
C ALA A 144 -6.72 8.32 5.83
N THR A 145 -7.80 7.58 5.60
CA THR A 145 -8.63 6.97 6.66
C THR A 145 -8.14 5.56 7.00
N MET A 146 -7.50 4.89 6.05
CA MET A 146 -6.88 3.59 6.21
C MET A 146 -5.59 3.51 5.39
N VAL A 147 -4.57 2.86 5.94
CA VAL A 147 -3.30 2.56 5.26
C VAL A 147 -3.00 1.08 5.43
N ILE A 148 -2.83 0.36 4.33
CA ILE A 148 -2.37 -1.03 4.31
C ILE A 148 -1.00 -1.07 3.67
N GLU A 149 0.00 -1.56 4.40
CA GLU A 149 1.35 -1.74 3.90
C GLU A 149 1.57 -3.21 3.52
N CYS A 150 2.09 -3.42 2.32
CA CYS A 150 2.32 -4.72 1.76
C CYS A 150 3.79 -4.91 1.38
N LYS A 151 4.34 -6.09 1.68
CA LYS A 151 5.65 -6.54 1.14
C LYS A 151 5.42 -7.28 -0.17
N ILE A 152 6.09 -6.87 -1.25
CA ILE A 152 5.92 -7.50 -2.56
C ILE A 152 6.44 -8.95 -2.51
N MET A 153 5.57 -9.90 -2.84
CA MET A 153 5.90 -11.33 -2.98
C MET A 153 6.13 -11.73 -4.44
N TYR A 154 5.41 -11.09 -5.36
CA TYR A 154 5.48 -11.40 -6.79
C TYR A 154 5.10 -10.20 -7.65
N ALA A 155 5.79 -10.04 -8.77
CA ALA A 155 5.46 -9.04 -9.78
C ALA A 155 5.67 -9.63 -11.19
N ALA A 156 4.69 -9.44 -12.08
CA ALA A 156 4.83 -9.78 -13.49
C ALA A 156 3.82 -9.03 -14.37
N PRO A 157 4.17 -8.70 -15.62
CA PRO A 157 3.20 -8.25 -16.60
C PRO A 157 2.15 -9.34 -16.84
N PHE A 158 0.91 -8.94 -17.11
CA PHE A 158 -0.02 -9.87 -17.75
C PHE A 158 0.55 -10.27 -19.11
N ASP A 159 0.50 -11.56 -19.41
CA ASP A 159 0.86 -12.03 -20.74
C ASP A 159 -0.40 -12.17 -21.59
N PRO A 160 -0.54 -11.39 -22.68
CA PRO A 160 -1.69 -11.48 -23.57
C PRO A 160 -1.92 -12.88 -24.14
N GLN A 161 -0.89 -13.73 -24.21
CA GLN A 161 -1.04 -15.12 -24.67
C GLN A 161 -1.96 -15.94 -23.75
N TYR A 162 -2.10 -15.54 -22.47
CA TYR A 162 -2.97 -16.20 -21.50
C TYR A 162 -4.36 -15.56 -21.38
N PHE A 163 -4.72 -14.60 -22.23
CA PHE A 163 -6.07 -14.03 -22.26
C PHE A 163 -7.07 -15.00 -22.90
N LYS A 164 -7.93 -15.58 -22.05
CA LYS A 164 -8.89 -16.63 -22.46
C LYS A 164 -10.22 -16.12 -23.02
N SER A 165 -10.57 -14.85 -22.82
CA SER A 165 -11.84 -14.27 -23.25
C SER A 165 -11.67 -12.89 -23.87
N ASP A 166 -12.74 -12.36 -24.46
CA ASP A 166 -12.70 -11.06 -25.14
C ASP A 166 -12.63 -9.88 -24.17
N ALA A 167 -13.04 -10.06 -22.91
CA ALA A 167 -12.98 -8.98 -21.92
C ALA A 167 -11.56 -8.37 -21.76
N PRO A 168 -10.50 -9.13 -21.42
CA PRO A 168 -9.15 -8.58 -21.36
C PRO A 168 -8.61 -8.15 -22.73
N LYS A 169 -8.98 -8.83 -23.83
CA LYS A 169 -8.55 -8.45 -25.18
C LYS A 169 -9.09 -7.07 -25.59
N ASN A 170 -10.39 -6.85 -25.41
CA ASN A 170 -11.08 -5.59 -25.72
C ASN A 170 -10.61 -4.45 -24.82
N MET A 171 -10.34 -4.76 -23.54
CA MET A 171 -9.74 -3.80 -22.61
C MET A 171 -8.41 -3.28 -23.18
N TYR A 172 -7.47 -4.18 -23.46
CA TYR A 172 -6.13 -3.78 -23.89
C TYR A 172 -6.02 -3.32 -25.35
N ALA A 173 -6.99 -3.66 -26.20
CA ALA A 173 -7.12 -3.05 -27.53
C ALA A 173 -7.31 -1.52 -27.46
N ASN A 174 -7.89 -1.02 -26.37
CA ASN A 174 -8.23 0.40 -26.20
C ASN A 174 -7.57 1.05 -24.98
N PHE A 175 -6.58 0.41 -24.34
CA PHE A 175 -5.95 0.91 -23.12
C PHE A 175 -4.59 1.57 -23.41
N PRO A 176 -4.52 2.92 -23.57
CA PRO A 176 -3.32 3.59 -24.07
C PRO A 176 -2.12 3.51 -23.13
N ALA A 177 -2.35 3.25 -21.84
CA ALA A 177 -1.30 3.16 -20.82
C ALA A 177 -0.55 1.81 -20.82
N GLY A 178 -0.92 0.87 -21.70
CA GLY A 178 -0.22 -0.40 -21.87
C GLY A 178 -0.74 -1.51 -20.96
N ILE A 179 -0.12 -2.69 -21.09
CA ILE A 179 -0.44 -3.87 -20.28
C ILE A 179 -0.10 -3.60 -18.81
N HIS A 180 -0.96 -4.04 -17.90
CA HIS A 180 -0.66 -3.97 -16.47
C HIS A 180 0.31 -5.06 -16.04
N SER A 181 1.17 -4.72 -15.09
CA SER A 181 1.81 -5.70 -14.23
C SER A 181 1.00 -5.91 -12.97
N MET A 182 0.82 -7.17 -12.57
CA MET A 182 0.27 -7.53 -11.28
C MET A 182 1.39 -7.46 -10.24
N TYR A 183 1.09 -6.89 -9.08
CA TYR A 183 1.96 -6.91 -7.89
C TYR A 183 1.16 -7.54 -6.77
N ILE A 184 1.61 -8.69 -6.29
CA ILE A 184 0.99 -9.43 -5.19
C ILE A 184 1.82 -9.17 -3.95
N GLY A 185 1.23 -8.53 -2.95
CA GLY A 185 1.89 -8.23 -1.69
C GLY A 185 1.30 -8.98 -0.51
N GLU A 186 2.15 -9.40 0.42
CA GLU A 186 1.74 -9.85 1.76
C GLU A 186 1.40 -8.62 2.59
N VAL A 187 0.22 -8.58 3.19
CA VAL A 187 -0.15 -7.52 4.12
C VAL A 187 0.66 -7.68 5.41
N VAL A 188 1.64 -6.80 5.62
CA VAL A 188 2.53 -6.85 6.79
C VAL A 188 2.09 -5.90 7.90
N ASN A 189 1.41 -4.81 7.54
CA ASN A 189 0.82 -3.89 8.49
C ASN A 189 -0.47 -3.27 7.94
N ALA A 190 -1.39 -2.90 8.82
CA ALA A 190 -2.52 -2.06 8.48
C ALA A 190 -2.92 -1.17 9.64
N TRP A 191 -3.37 0.03 9.31
CA TRP A 191 -3.83 1.01 10.27
C TRP A 191 -5.08 1.74 9.78
N LYS A 192 -5.94 2.17 10.70
CA LYS A 192 -7.15 2.95 10.42
C LYS A 192 -7.36 4.04 11.47
N LYS A 193 -8.06 5.12 11.10
CA LYS A 193 -8.51 6.17 12.03
C LYS A 193 -9.86 5.84 12.66
#